data_AF-A0A7V4MPX1-F1
#
_entry.id   AF-A0A7V4MPX1-F1
#
_cell.length_a   1.000
_cell.length_b   1.000
_cell.length_c   1.000
_cell.angle_alpha   90.00
_cell.angle_beta   90.00
_cell.angle_gamma   90.00
#
_symmetry.space_group_name_H-M   'P 1'
#
loop_
_entity.id
_entity.type
_entity.pdbx_description
1 polymer ?
#
loop_
_entity_poly.entity_id
_entity_poly.type
_entity_poly.pdbx_seq_one_letter_code
_entity_poly.pdbx_strand_id
1 'polypeptide(L)'
;MRRRTAWLTLALFCAVALLVFASLRGTRQEASWSASESARLTLQALAWSRQAHLQLCSQPRPSTPQAALRAVEELRRAAELNPTRAALRRLAVMQAYVGDSAWQQTVIRLRTALDAGTSFQADAEIALWNRVLGRGSSRRWLEQDITSLRQMGLGWYEHVAAELAYRNAGDFAGEERARDRALRSTAVLGAVSAAAVLLGLCGLGLLAVGIGYVRVYLRKHDPLDLPGFLRPTTPPVLSPAKADLLYLVFIVFLLSLVAARFAQDVLPAALFGRDIRQLGTGHRLAYSFAMLGIMLLPATALLVAGGRRVGLRAWEIGLYRAGFWKEAAFGALCWVAALPVLAASLYI
;
A
#
# COMPACT_ATOMS: atom_id res chain seq x y z
N MET A 1 14.48 37.28 27.27
CA MET A 1 13.38 36.41 27.74
C MET A 1 12.62 35.67 26.63
N ARG A 2 12.22 36.30 25.52
CA ARG A 2 11.45 35.66 24.43
C ARG A 2 12.05 34.39 23.77
N ARG A 3 13.38 34.22 23.76
CA ARG A 3 14.01 32.99 23.22
C ARG A 3 13.80 31.75 24.11
N ARG A 4 13.72 31.90 25.43
CA ARG A 4 13.56 30.76 26.36
C ARG A 4 12.14 30.17 26.30
N THR A 5 11.13 31.02 26.09
CA THR A 5 9.73 30.58 25.96
C THR A 5 9.48 29.76 24.69
N ALA A 6 10.15 30.09 23.58
CA ALA A 6 10.01 29.34 22.31
C ALA A 6 10.62 27.93 22.38
N TRP A 7 11.75 27.75 23.07
CA TRP A 7 12.35 26.43 23.27
C TRP A 7 11.52 25.55 24.22
N LEU A 8 10.91 26.15 25.24
CA LEU A 8 10.03 25.44 26.17
C LEU A 8 8.73 24.98 25.51
N THR A 9 8.12 25.81 24.65
CA THR A 9 6.91 25.40 23.91
C THR A 9 7.20 24.33 22.86
N LEU A 10 8.35 24.40 22.17
CA LEU A 10 8.79 23.36 21.24
C LEU A 10 9.09 22.04 21.96
N ALA A 11 9.82 22.09 23.08
CA ALA A 11 10.12 20.90 23.88
C ALA A 11 8.87 20.25 24.47
N LEU A 12 7.93 21.06 24.98
CA LEU A 12 6.64 20.58 25.47
C LEU A 12 5.81 19.95 24.35
N PHE A 13 5.78 20.57 23.16
CA PHE A 13 5.08 20.02 22.00
C PHE A 13 5.70 18.69 21.54
N CYS A 14 7.02 18.59 21.45
CA CYS A 14 7.71 17.35 21.13
C CYS A 14 7.45 16.25 22.18
N ALA A 15 7.46 16.62 23.47
CA ALA A 15 7.18 15.69 24.56
C ALA A 15 5.73 15.18 24.53
N VAL A 16 4.76 16.06 24.31
CA VAL A 16 3.33 15.69 24.17
C VAL A 16 3.10 14.86 22.92
N ALA A 17 3.71 15.22 21.78
CA ALA A 17 3.63 14.43 20.55
C ALA A 17 4.23 13.03 20.74
N LEU A 18 5.38 12.91 21.41
CA LEU A 18 6.00 11.62 21.75
C LEU A 18 5.17 10.81 22.74
N LEU A 19 4.57 11.44 23.75
CA LEU A 19 3.67 10.79 24.72
C LEU A 19 2.38 10.29 24.06
N VAL A 20 1.79 11.07 23.15
CA VAL A 20 0.63 10.63 22.36
C VAL A 20 1.05 9.49 21.43
N PHE A 21 2.20 9.56 20.76
CA PHE A 21 2.70 8.49 19.90
C PHE A 21 3.03 7.20 20.68
N ALA A 22 3.55 7.33 21.91
CA ALA A 22 3.87 6.21 22.80
C ALA A 22 2.61 5.57 23.40
N SER A 23 1.65 6.38 23.87
CA SER A 23 0.38 5.91 24.41
C SER A 23 -0.52 5.26 23.35
N LEU A 24 -0.42 5.69 22.08
CA LEU A 24 -1.11 5.04 20.96
C LEU A 24 -0.45 3.69 20.56
N ARG A 25 0.82 3.47 20.90
CA ARG A 25 1.52 2.21 20.64
C ARG A 25 1.34 1.18 21.76
N GLY A 26 1.27 1.62 23.02
CA GLY A 26 1.44 0.74 24.19
C GLY A 26 0.29 -0.21 24.55
N THR A 27 -0.96 0.03 24.11
CA THR A 27 -2.12 -0.76 24.60
C THR A 27 -2.76 -1.69 23.56
N ARG A 28 -2.32 -1.65 22.29
CA ARG A 28 -2.74 -2.57 21.21
C ARG A 28 -1.61 -3.45 20.68
N GLN A 29 -0.42 -3.37 21.26
CA GLN A 29 0.82 -3.80 20.60
C GLN A 29 0.92 -5.32 20.39
N GLU A 30 0.43 -6.17 21.29
CA GLU A 30 0.59 -7.62 21.13
C GLU A 30 -0.35 -8.22 20.06
N ALA A 31 -1.64 -7.86 20.10
CA ALA A 31 -2.59 -8.30 19.07
C ALA A 31 -2.35 -7.63 17.70
N SER A 32 -1.87 -6.38 17.69
CA SER A 32 -1.50 -5.71 16.44
C SER A 32 -0.17 -6.19 15.87
N TRP A 33 0.77 -6.67 16.69
CA TRP A 33 2.04 -7.21 16.21
C TRP A 33 1.83 -8.56 15.52
N SER A 34 1.07 -9.48 16.11
CA SER A 34 0.75 -10.76 15.45
C SER A 34 -0.09 -10.57 14.18
N ALA A 35 -1.05 -9.64 14.18
CA ALA A 35 -1.83 -9.30 13.00
C ALA A 35 -1.00 -8.61 11.90
N SER A 36 -0.11 -7.68 12.27
CA SER A 36 0.82 -7.00 11.36
C SER A 36 1.82 -7.98 10.76
N GLU A 37 2.38 -8.86 11.59
CA GLU A 37 3.32 -9.88 11.15
C GLU A 37 2.65 -10.90 10.21
N SER A 38 1.45 -11.39 10.56
CA SER A 38 0.66 -12.26 9.68
C SER A 38 0.32 -11.58 8.33
N ALA A 39 0.00 -10.28 8.34
CA ALA A 39 -0.25 -9.51 7.12
C ALA A 39 1.03 -9.39 6.25
N ARG A 40 2.17 -9.07 6.87
CA ARG A 40 3.48 -9.01 6.21
C ARG A 40 3.85 -10.35 5.57
N LEU A 41 3.73 -11.44 6.32
CA LEU A 41 4.00 -12.80 5.84
C LEU A 41 3.05 -13.17 4.68
N THR A 42 1.77 -12.81 4.78
CA THR A 42 0.80 -13.05 3.70
C THR A 42 1.18 -12.31 2.41
N LEU A 43 1.66 -11.06 2.51
CA LEU A 43 2.14 -10.28 1.35
C LEU A 43 3.41 -10.88 0.74
N GLN A 44 4.38 -11.27 1.58
CA GLN A 44 5.58 -11.95 1.11
C GLN A 44 5.24 -13.26 0.43
N ALA A 45 4.35 -14.05 1.02
CA ALA A 45 3.92 -15.31 0.46
C ALA A 45 3.18 -15.12 -0.88
N LEU A 46 2.39 -14.05 -1.03
CA LEU A 46 1.76 -13.70 -2.31
C LEU A 46 2.80 -13.40 -3.40
N ALA A 47 3.87 -12.66 -3.06
CA ALA A 47 4.95 -12.38 -3.99
C ALA A 47 5.67 -13.69 -4.42
N TRP A 48 6.02 -14.54 -3.46
CA TRP A 48 6.62 -15.85 -3.73
C TRP A 48 5.69 -16.77 -4.54
N SER A 49 4.39 -16.77 -4.25
CA SER A 49 3.39 -17.59 -4.96
C SER A 49 3.28 -17.20 -6.43
N ARG A 50 3.30 -15.89 -6.71
CA ARG A 50 3.29 -15.36 -8.09
C ARG A 50 4.55 -15.72 -8.85
N GLN A 51 5.71 -15.59 -8.19
CA GLN A 51 6.98 -16.02 -8.78
C GLN A 51 6.99 -17.53 -9.06
N ALA A 52 6.52 -18.33 -8.11
CA ALA A 52 6.41 -19.77 -8.26
C ALA A 52 5.48 -20.15 -9.42
N HIS A 53 4.33 -19.49 -9.54
CA HIS A 53 3.41 -19.71 -10.65
C HIS A 53 4.04 -19.37 -12.01
N LEU A 54 4.73 -18.23 -12.13
CA LEU A 54 5.46 -17.88 -13.36
C LEU A 54 6.52 -18.92 -13.73
N GLN A 55 7.25 -19.45 -12.74
CA GLN A 55 8.26 -20.49 -12.95
C GLN A 55 7.63 -21.81 -13.39
N LEU A 56 6.53 -22.23 -12.75
CA LEU A 56 5.81 -23.46 -13.08
C LEU A 56 5.14 -23.40 -14.46
N CYS A 57 4.66 -22.23 -14.90
CA CYS A 57 4.10 -22.07 -16.23
C CYS A 57 5.16 -22.05 -17.34
N SER A 58 6.41 -21.67 -17.03
CA SER A 58 7.48 -21.53 -18.02
C SER A 58 8.39 -22.76 -18.14
N GLN A 59 8.37 -23.67 -17.16
CA GLN A 59 9.25 -24.84 -17.14
C GLN A 59 8.46 -26.15 -17.34
N PRO A 60 8.79 -26.96 -18.36
CA PRO A 60 8.14 -28.25 -18.61
C PRO A 60 8.61 -29.39 -17.68
N ARG A 61 9.42 -29.12 -16.63
CA ARG A 61 9.99 -30.13 -15.72
C ARG A 61 9.52 -29.97 -14.27
N PRO A 62 9.42 -31.07 -13.51
CA PRO A 62 8.59 -31.16 -12.30
C PRO A 62 9.30 -30.77 -10.99
N SER A 63 10.50 -30.17 -11.02
CA SER A 63 11.13 -29.77 -9.76
C SER A 63 10.33 -28.61 -9.15
N THR A 64 9.74 -28.84 -7.98
CA THR A 64 9.03 -27.80 -7.22
C THR A 64 9.96 -26.60 -7.05
N PRO A 65 9.62 -25.42 -7.60
CA PRO A 65 10.51 -24.27 -7.51
C PRO A 65 10.74 -23.88 -6.06
N GLN A 66 11.95 -23.40 -5.74
CA GLN A 66 12.26 -22.91 -4.39
C GLN A 66 11.30 -21.81 -3.95
N ALA A 67 10.84 -20.96 -4.87
CA ALA A 67 9.83 -19.93 -4.61
C ALA A 67 8.51 -20.54 -4.12
N ALA A 68 8.14 -21.72 -4.62
CA ALA A 68 6.91 -22.40 -4.25
C ALA A 68 6.98 -22.96 -2.82
N LEU A 69 8.13 -23.54 -2.45
CA LEU A 69 8.39 -24.00 -1.08
C LEU A 69 8.38 -22.84 -0.08
N ARG A 70 9.01 -21.71 -0.44
CA ARG A 70 8.96 -20.48 0.38
C ARG A 70 7.54 -19.96 0.52
N ALA A 71 6.76 -19.92 -0.56
CA ALA A 71 5.37 -19.49 -0.49
C ALA A 71 4.53 -20.33 0.48
N VAL A 72 4.67 -21.65 0.44
CA VAL A 72 3.97 -22.56 1.36
C VAL A 72 4.41 -22.32 2.80
N GLU A 73 5.72 -22.17 3.05
CA GLU A 73 6.26 -21.93 4.39
C GLU A 73 5.77 -20.61 4.99
N GLU A 74 5.78 -19.52 4.22
CA GLU A 74 5.29 -18.21 4.69
C GLU A 74 3.77 -18.23 4.92
N LEU A 75 3.00 -18.91 4.06
CA LEU A 75 1.56 -19.10 4.29
C LEU A 75 1.28 -19.95 5.53
N ARG A 76 2.11 -20.97 5.80
CA ARG A 76 2.02 -21.82 6.98
C ARG A 76 2.22 -20.99 8.24
N ARG A 77 3.30 -20.21 8.32
CA ARG A 77 3.56 -19.29 9.44
C ARG A 77 2.46 -18.26 9.61
N ALA A 78 1.98 -17.67 8.51
CA ALA A 78 0.88 -16.71 8.57
C ALA A 78 -0.41 -17.32 9.12
N ALA A 79 -0.72 -18.57 8.75
CA ALA A 79 -1.88 -19.31 9.23
C ALA A 79 -1.72 -19.86 10.66
N GLU A 80 -0.49 -20.09 11.13
CA GLU A 80 -0.20 -20.43 12.53
C GLU A 80 -0.37 -19.21 13.45
N LEU A 81 0.11 -18.03 13.01
CA LEU A 81 -0.06 -16.78 13.76
C LEU A 81 -1.51 -16.30 13.77
N ASN A 82 -2.24 -16.46 12.67
CA ASN A 82 -3.62 -16.01 12.54
C ASN A 82 -4.46 -17.00 11.69
N PRO A 83 -5.00 -18.07 12.30
CA PRO A 83 -5.73 -19.14 11.61
C PRO A 83 -7.14 -18.70 11.17
N THR A 84 -7.22 -17.69 10.31
CA THR A 84 -8.46 -17.32 9.60
C THR A 84 -8.74 -18.29 8.45
N ARG A 85 -10.01 -18.44 8.06
CA ARG A 85 -10.41 -19.20 6.87
C ARG A 85 -9.67 -18.70 5.63
N ALA A 86 -9.51 -17.38 5.48
CA ALA A 86 -8.77 -16.80 4.35
C ALA A 86 -7.31 -17.27 4.29
N ALA A 87 -6.60 -17.29 5.42
CA ALA A 87 -5.21 -17.77 5.49
C ALA A 87 -5.12 -19.27 5.17
N LEU A 88 -5.98 -20.09 5.78
CA LEU A 88 -6.01 -21.53 5.57
C LEU A 88 -6.37 -21.92 4.13
N ARG A 89 -7.34 -21.22 3.50
CA ARG A 89 -7.70 -21.42 2.09
C ARG A 89 -6.50 -21.17 1.16
N ARG A 90 -5.79 -20.05 1.34
CA ARG A 90 -4.62 -19.70 0.53
C ARG A 90 -3.50 -20.72 0.69
N LEU A 91 -3.25 -21.16 1.93
CA LEU A 91 -2.29 -22.23 2.23
C LEU A 91 -2.67 -23.53 1.53
N ALA A 92 -3.93 -23.99 1.67
CA ALA A 92 -4.40 -25.22 1.05
C ALA A 92 -4.29 -25.17 -0.48
N VAL A 93 -4.67 -24.05 -1.10
CA VAL A 93 -4.52 -23.84 -2.56
C VAL A 93 -3.06 -23.95 -2.97
N MET A 94 -2.15 -23.29 -2.26
CA MET A 94 -0.73 -23.31 -2.63
C MET A 94 -0.09 -24.69 -2.42
N GLN A 95 -0.43 -25.38 -1.32
CA GLN A 95 0.02 -26.76 -1.07
C GLN A 95 -0.45 -27.72 -2.17
N ALA A 96 -1.74 -27.67 -2.52
CA ALA A 96 -2.28 -28.48 -3.60
C ALA A 96 -1.66 -28.13 -4.96
N TYR A 97 -1.39 -26.85 -5.21
CA TYR A 97 -0.75 -26.38 -6.44
C TYR A 97 0.65 -26.96 -6.65
N VAL A 98 1.43 -27.09 -5.57
CA VAL A 98 2.77 -27.70 -5.60
C VAL A 98 2.77 -29.22 -5.40
N GLY A 99 1.60 -29.85 -5.28
CA GLY A 99 1.47 -31.29 -5.06
C GLY A 99 1.74 -31.77 -3.62
N ASP A 100 1.77 -30.87 -2.63
CA ASP A 100 1.92 -31.21 -1.20
C ASP A 100 0.58 -31.72 -0.63
N SER A 101 0.51 -33.01 -0.28
CA SER A 101 -0.69 -33.66 0.27
C SER A 101 -1.17 -33.09 1.62
N ALA A 102 -0.34 -32.31 2.31
CA ALA A 102 -0.74 -31.67 3.57
C ALA A 102 -1.89 -30.65 3.38
N TRP A 103 -2.25 -30.27 2.14
CA TRP A 103 -3.43 -29.45 1.87
C TRP A 103 -4.72 -30.05 2.48
N GLN A 104 -4.84 -31.38 2.53
CA GLN A 104 -6.01 -32.05 3.10
C GLN A 104 -6.17 -31.75 4.60
N GLN A 105 -5.07 -31.77 5.34
CA GLN A 105 -5.05 -31.43 6.76
C GLN A 105 -5.38 -29.94 6.95
N THR A 106 -4.86 -29.07 6.10
CA THR A 106 -5.17 -27.63 6.11
C THR A 106 -6.65 -27.35 5.86
N VAL A 107 -7.29 -28.07 4.94
CA VAL A 107 -8.74 -27.94 4.68
C VAL A 107 -9.56 -28.38 5.88
N ILE A 108 -9.19 -29.46 6.57
CA ILE A 108 -9.89 -29.92 7.79
C ILE A 108 -9.84 -28.85 8.90
N ARG A 109 -8.73 -28.11 9.01
CA ARG A 109 -8.58 -27.00 9.98
C ARG A 109 -9.56 -25.85 9.75
N LEU A 110 -10.25 -25.77 8.62
CA LEU A 110 -11.31 -24.75 8.41
C LEU A 110 -12.46 -24.88 9.41
N ARG A 111 -12.70 -26.06 9.99
CA ARG A 111 -13.70 -26.27 11.06
C ARG A 111 -13.35 -25.52 12.34
N THR A 112 -12.08 -25.32 12.61
CA THR A 112 -11.56 -24.74 13.87
C THR A 112 -10.88 -23.39 13.63
N ALA A 113 -11.17 -22.73 12.51
CA ALA A 113 -10.65 -21.40 12.21
C ALA A 113 -11.22 -20.34 13.17
N LEU A 114 -10.50 -19.25 13.40
CA LEU A 114 -10.93 -18.17 14.30
C LEU A 114 -12.26 -17.51 13.88
N ASP A 115 -12.53 -17.48 12.58
CA ASP A 115 -13.74 -16.98 11.93
C ASP A 115 -14.61 -18.13 11.39
N ALA A 116 -14.60 -19.28 12.08
CA ALA A 116 -15.47 -20.40 11.75
C ALA A 116 -16.94 -19.95 11.78
N GLY A 117 -17.64 -20.18 10.67
CA GLY A 117 -19.09 -20.01 10.61
C GLY A 117 -19.82 -21.15 11.32
N THR A 118 -21.04 -21.45 10.91
CA THR A 118 -21.73 -22.64 11.41
C THR A 118 -21.00 -23.92 10.97
N SER A 119 -21.13 -25.00 11.74
CA SER A 119 -20.54 -26.31 11.40
C SER A 119 -20.94 -26.77 9.98
N PHE A 120 -22.20 -26.57 9.61
CA PHE A 120 -22.71 -26.86 8.27
C PHE A 120 -22.00 -26.07 7.17
N GLN A 121 -21.73 -24.77 7.38
CA GLN A 121 -20.98 -23.96 6.41
C GLN A 121 -19.52 -24.41 6.27
N ALA A 122 -18.90 -24.82 7.37
CA ALA A 122 -17.54 -25.36 7.34
C ALA A 122 -17.49 -26.69 6.55
N ASP A 123 -18.47 -27.58 6.76
CA ASP A 123 -18.55 -28.86 6.06
C ASP A 123 -18.84 -28.71 4.57
N ALA A 124 -19.75 -27.80 4.20
CA ALA A 124 -20.03 -27.47 2.81
C ALA A 124 -18.78 -26.91 2.11
N GLU A 125 -18.02 -26.05 2.79
CA GLU A 125 -16.76 -25.53 2.28
C GLU A 125 -15.68 -26.62 2.15
N ILE A 126 -15.55 -27.51 3.14
CA ILE A 126 -14.60 -28.63 3.06
C ILE A 126 -14.92 -29.53 1.88
N ALA A 127 -16.20 -29.82 1.65
CA ALA A 127 -16.64 -30.59 0.50
C ALA A 127 -16.29 -29.89 -0.83
N LEU A 128 -16.44 -28.56 -0.90
CA LEU A 128 -16.00 -27.77 -2.04
C LEU A 128 -14.48 -27.92 -2.27
N TRP A 129 -13.65 -27.70 -1.25
CA TRP A 129 -12.20 -27.78 -1.40
C TRP A 129 -11.71 -29.18 -1.77
N ASN A 130 -12.34 -30.23 -1.25
CA ASN A 130 -12.05 -31.59 -1.66
C ASN A 130 -12.37 -31.85 -3.14
N ARG A 131 -13.42 -31.23 -3.69
CA ARG A 131 -13.71 -31.30 -5.13
C ARG A 131 -12.76 -30.45 -5.97
N VAL A 132 -12.41 -29.25 -5.49
CA VAL A 132 -11.56 -28.30 -6.23
C VAL A 132 -10.10 -28.77 -6.27
N LEU A 133 -9.55 -29.19 -5.13
CA LEU A 133 -8.14 -29.55 -4.97
C LEU A 133 -7.88 -31.05 -5.13
N GLY A 134 -8.89 -31.90 -4.89
CA GLY A 134 -8.80 -33.34 -5.06
C GLY A 134 -8.78 -33.78 -6.53
N ARG A 135 -8.23 -34.97 -6.79
CA ARG A 135 -8.21 -35.57 -8.13
C ARG A 135 -9.62 -36.05 -8.52
N GLY A 136 -9.98 -35.90 -9.79
CA GLY A 136 -11.21 -36.47 -10.35
C GLY A 136 -12.47 -35.64 -10.10
N SER A 137 -12.35 -34.32 -10.11
CA SER A 137 -13.51 -33.43 -9.98
C SER A 137 -14.47 -33.63 -11.15
N SER A 138 -15.77 -33.74 -10.86
CA SER A 138 -16.77 -33.90 -11.92
C SER A 138 -17.02 -32.57 -12.62
N ARG A 139 -16.97 -32.56 -13.96
CA ARG A 139 -17.34 -31.41 -14.80
C ARG A 139 -18.73 -30.86 -14.47
N ARG A 140 -19.65 -31.70 -13.95
CA ARG A 140 -21.01 -31.31 -13.58
C ARG A 140 -21.06 -30.19 -12.52
N TRP A 141 -20.09 -30.15 -11.61
CA TRP A 141 -20.07 -29.19 -10.50
C TRP A 141 -19.13 -28.01 -10.74
N LEU A 142 -18.38 -28.02 -11.84
CA LEU A 142 -17.28 -27.09 -12.10
C LEU A 142 -17.76 -25.63 -12.13
N GLU A 143 -18.85 -25.31 -12.82
CA GLU A 143 -19.36 -23.94 -12.90
C GLU A 143 -19.84 -23.42 -11.54
N GLN A 144 -20.49 -24.28 -10.76
CA GLN A 144 -20.93 -23.95 -9.40
C GLN A 144 -19.72 -23.72 -8.49
N ASP A 145 -18.73 -24.61 -8.53
CA ASP A 145 -17.52 -24.53 -7.72
C ASP A 145 -16.72 -23.25 -8.06
N ILE A 146 -16.57 -22.91 -9.35
CA ILE A 146 -15.92 -21.65 -9.80
C ILE A 146 -16.69 -20.41 -9.31
N THR A 147 -18.02 -20.46 -9.31
CA THR A 147 -18.86 -19.37 -8.79
C THR A 147 -18.67 -19.20 -7.29
N SER A 148 -18.62 -20.30 -6.54
CA SER A 148 -18.32 -20.28 -5.10
C SER A 148 -16.92 -19.72 -4.83
N LEU A 149 -15.90 -20.10 -5.58
CA LEU A 149 -14.54 -19.57 -5.42
C LEU A 149 -14.47 -18.04 -5.58
N ARG A 150 -15.20 -17.47 -6.55
CA ARG A 150 -15.29 -16.01 -6.77
C ARG A 150 -15.87 -15.26 -5.58
N GLN A 151 -16.80 -15.89 -4.86
CA GLN A 151 -17.45 -15.28 -3.71
C GLN A 151 -16.58 -15.30 -2.44
N MET A 152 -15.51 -16.09 -2.41
CA MET A 152 -14.67 -16.27 -1.22
C MET A 152 -13.62 -15.18 -0.98
N GLY A 153 -13.42 -14.25 -1.92
CA GLY A 153 -12.47 -13.15 -1.76
C GLY A 153 -11.01 -13.60 -1.65
N LEU A 154 -10.63 -14.67 -2.37
CA LEU A 154 -9.27 -15.23 -2.33
C LEU A 154 -8.22 -14.35 -3.02
N GLY A 155 -8.66 -13.33 -3.77
CA GLY A 155 -7.78 -12.46 -4.55
C GLY A 155 -7.08 -13.27 -5.65
N TRP A 156 -5.77 -13.11 -5.79
CA TRP A 156 -5.01 -13.80 -6.84
C TRP A 156 -5.08 -15.34 -6.74
N TYR A 157 -5.18 -15.90 -5.53
CA TYR A 157 -5.30 -17.35 -5.31
C TYR A 157 -6.61 -17.93 -5.88
N GLU A 158 -7.62 -17.11 -6.13
CA GLU A 158 -8.84 -17.55 -6.83
C GLU A 158 -8.50 -18.09 -8.22
N HIS A 159 -7.61 -17.43 -8.96
CA HIS A 159 -7.24 -17.85 -10.31
C HIS A 159 -6.48 -19.17 -10.29
N VAL A 160 -5.62 -19.38 -9.29
CA VAL A 160 -4.88 -20.64 -9.09
C VAL A 160 -5.84 -21.75 -8.67
N ALA A 161 -6.78 -21.49 -7.76
CA ALA A 161 -7.80 -22.47 -7.37
C ALA A 161 -8.70 -22.85 -8.56
N ALA A 162 -9.06 -21.88 -9.40
CA ALA A 162 -9.81 -22.12 -10.62
C ALA A 162 -9.02 -22.97 -11.62
N GLU A 163 -7.73 -22.66 -11.85
CA GLU A 163 -6.84 -23.46 -12.68
C GLU A 163 -6.79 -24.92 -12.21
N LEU A 164 -6.63 -25.14 -10.90
CA LEU A 164 -6.67 -26.46 -10.28
C LEU A 164 -8.00 -27.18 -10.52
N ALA A 165 -9.13 -26.49 -10.34
CA ALA A 165 -10.46 -27.06 -10.56
C ALA A 165 -10.65 -27.52 -12.02
N TYR A 166 -10.29 -26.67 -12.98
CA TYR A 166 -10.37 -27.00 -14.41
C TYR A 166 -9.46 -28.17 -14.78
N ARG A 167 -8.21 -28.15 -14.30
CA ARG A 167 -7.23 -29.22 -14.51
C ARG A 167 -7.74 -30.55 -13.95
N ASN A 168 -8.27 -30.55 -12.73
CA ASN A 168 -8.79 -31.74 -12.06
C ASN A 168 -10.08 -32.27 -12.70
N ALA A 169 -10.83 -31.43 -13.43
CA ALA A 169 -12.00 -31.80 -14.22
C ALA A 169 -11.67 -32.16 -15.69
N GLY A 170 -10.39 -32.08 -16.07
CA GLY A 170 -9.92 -32.33 -17.44
C GLY A 170 -10.42 -31.32 -18.47
N ASP A 171 -10.76 -30.09 -18.06
CA ASP A 171 -11.12 -28.99 -18.96
C ASP A 171 -9.90 -28.09 -19.21
N PHE A 172 -9.08 -28.48 -20.18
CA PHE A 172 -7.82 -27.78 -20.51
C PHE A 172 -8.03 -26.35 -21.01
N ALA A 173 -9.13 -26.08 -21.72
CA ALA A 173 -9.42 -24.74 -22.22
C ALA A 173 -9.83 -23.81 -21.07
N GLY A 174 -10.55 -24.33 -20.07
CA GLY A 174 -10.82 -23.61 -18.83
C GLY A 174 -9.56 -23.38 -17.99
N GLU A 175 -8.69 -24.38 -17.90
CA GLU A 175 -7.40 -24.32 -17.20
C GLU A 175 -6.52 -23.19 -17.78
N GLU A 176 -6.33 -23.17 -19.11
CA GLU A 176 -5.55 -22.15 -19.80
C GLU A 176 -6.14 -20.74 -19.60
N ARG A 177 -7.47 -20.59 -19.70
CA ARG A 177 -8.14 -19.31 -19.42
C ARG A 177 -7.94 -18.84 -17.98
N ALA A 178 -7.91 -19.74 -17.00
CA ALA A 178 -7.68 -19.40 -15.60
C ALA A 178 -6.21 -19.01 -15.37
N ARG A 179 -5.27 -19.78 -15.94
CA ARG A 179 -3.83 -19.48 -15.96
C ARG A 179 -3.54 -18.10 -16.55
N ASP A 180 -4.11 -17.79 -17.70
CA ASP A 180 -3.93 -16.47 -18.35
C ASP A 180 -4.43 -15.31 -17.50
N ARG A 181 -5.48 -15.52 -16.69
CA ARG A 181 -5.96 -14.48 -15.75
C ARG A 181 -4.99 -14.32 -14.58
N ALA A 182 -4.46 -15.41 -14.04
CA ALA A 182 -3.43 -15.39 -13.00
C ALA A 182 -2.17 -14.67 -13.49
N LEU A 183 -1.71 -14.97 -14.71
CA LEU A 183 -0.57 -14.33 -15.36
C LEU A 183 -0.82 -12.85 -15.63
N ARG A 184 -1.97 -12.49 -16.21
CA ARG A 184 -2.34 -11.07 -16.46
C ARG A 184 -2.39 -10.27 -15.15
N SER A 185 -2.97 -10.83 -14.09
CA SER A 185 -3.00 -10.18 -12.77
C SER A 185 -1.59 -9.91 -12.24
N THR A 186 -0.67 -10.87 -12.37
CA THR A 186 0.74 -10.72 -12.00
C THR A 186 1.44 -9.69 -12.88
N ALA A 187 1.23 -9.71 -14.19
CA ALA A 187 1.84 -8.80 -15.15
C ALA A 187 1.40 -7.35 -14.94
N VAL A 188 0.11 -7.11 -14.67
CA VAL A 188 -0.40 -5.76 -14.35
C VAL A 188 0.26 -5.20 -13.11
N LEU A 189 0.43 -6.00 -12.05
CA LEU A 189 1.16 -5.52 -10.87
C LEU A 189 2.62 -5.22 -11.21
N GLY A 190 3.29 -6.10 -11.95
CA GLY A 190 4.67 -5.88 -12.40
C GLY A 190 4.82 -4.60 -13.22
N ALA A 191 3.89 -4.31 -14.12
CA ALA A 191 3.86 -3.09 -14.92
C ALA A 191 3.67 -1.84 -14.05
N VAL A 192 2.75 -1.88 -13.08
CA VAL A 192 2.53 -0.77 -12.13
C VAL A 192 3.78 -0.51 -11.28
N SER A 193 4.42 -1.57 -10.78
CA SER A 193 5.67 -1.46 -10.02
C SER A 193 6.80 -0.90 -10.87
N ALA A 194 6.96 -1.38 -12.11
CA ALA A 194 7.98 -0.87 -13.04
C ALA A 194 7.74 0.60 -13.37
N ALA A 195 6.49 1.01 -13.63
CA ALA A 195 6.12 2.41 -13.86
C ALA A 195 6.46 3.28 -12.64
N ALA A 196 6.19 2.81 -11.42
CA ALA A 196 6.53 3.53 -10.19
C ALA A 196 8.05 3.70 -10.02
N VAL A 197 8.84 2.66 -10.32
CA VAL A 197 10.32 2.72 -10.28
C VAL A 197 10.84 3.69 -11.34
N LEU A 198 10.33 3.62 -12.58
CA LEU A 198 10.73 4.53 -13.66
C LEU A 198 10.41 5.99 -13.32
N LEU A 199 9.23 6.26 -12.75
CA LEU A 199 8.87 7.60 -12.28
C LEU A 199 9.82 8.08 -11.17
N GLY A 200 10.18 7.20 -10.23
CA GLY A 200 11.16 7.51 -9.19
C GLY A 200 12.54 7.83 -9.77
N LEU A 201 13.02 7.04 -10.73
CA LEU A 201 14.30 7.27 -11.42
C LEU A 201 14.30 8.57 -12.23
N CYS A 202 13.20 8.89 -12.92
CA CYS A 202 13.04 10.17 -13.61
C CYS A 202 13.12 11.35 -12.61
N GLY A 203 12.47 11.24 -11.45
CA GLY A 203 12.56 12.25 -10.40
C GLY A 203 13.98 12.45 -9.89
N LEU A 204 14.72 11.37 -9.64
CA LEU A 204 16.13 11.42 -9.23
C LEU A 204 17.03 12.00 -10.34
N GLY A 205 16.79 11.63 -11.60
CA GLY A 205 17.52 12.15 -12.75
C GLY A 205 17.34 13.65 -12.92
N LEU A 206 16.09 14.14 -12.83
CA LEU A 206 15.80 15.58 -12.86
C LEU A 206 16.50 16.34 -11.72
N LEU A 207 16.52 15.76 -10.52
CA LEU A 207 17.21 16.33 -9.37
C LEU A 207 18.74 16.38 -9.57
N ALA A 208 19.33 15.31 -10.12
CA ALA A 208 20.75 15.25 -10.45
C ALA A 208 21.13 16.27 -11.55
N VAL A 209 20.31 16.40 -12.59
CA VAL A 209 20.48 17.43 -13.64
C VAL A 209 20.40 18.84 -13.03
N GLY A 210 19.44 19.08 -12.13
CA GLY A 210 19.33 20.36 -11.42
C GLY A 210 20.58 20.69 -10.60
N ILE A 211 21.09 19.74 -9.82
CA ILE A 211 22.32 19.91 -9.03
C ILE A 211 23.54 20.11 -9.94
N GLY A 212 23.66 19.31 -11.01
CA GLY A 212 24.74 19.39 -11.98
C GLY A 212 24.76 20.74 -12.70
N TYR A 213 23.59 21.21 -13.14
CA TYR A 213 23.42 22.53 -13.74
C TYR A 213 23.88 23.64 -12.79
N VAL A 214 23.42 23.64 -11.54
CA VAL A 214 23.85 24.61 -10.52
C VAL A 214 25.36 24.55 -10.31
N ARG A 215 25.95 23.35 -10.22
CA ARG A 215 27.39 23.18 -9.99
C ARG A 215 28.25 23.63 -11.16
N VAL A 216 27.84 23.34 -12.39
CA VAL A 216 28.54 23.80 -13.61
C VAL A 216 28.39 25.31 -13.76
N TYR A 217 27.21 25.84 -13.48
CA TYR A 217 26.94 27.28 -13.50
C TYR A 217 27.86 28.01 -12.51
N LEU A 218 27.90 27.57 -11.24
CA LEU A 218 28.75 28.13 -10.19
C LEU A 218 30.27 28.00 -10.45
N ARG A 219 30.69 27.11 -11.36
CA ARG A 219 32.09 27.00 -11.77
C ARG A 219 32.47 27.98 -12.88
N LYS A 220 31.52 28.36 -13.73
CA LYS A 220 31.75 29.21 -14.91
C LYS A 220 31.42 30.68 -14.67
N HIS A 221 30.54 30.95 -13.71
CA HIS A 221 30.05 32.28 -13.39
C HIS A 221 30.31 32.57 -11.93
N ASP A 222 30.63 33.83 -11.64
CA ASP A 222 30.72 34.29 -10.26
C ASP A 222 29.39 33.98 -9.54
N PRO A 223 29.40 33.62 -8.25
CA PRO A 223 28.18 33.37 -7.48
C PRO A 223 27.22 34.57 -7.50
N LEU A 224 27.77 35.76 -7.73
CA LEU A 224 27.01 37.00 -7.90
C LEU A 224 26.22 37.04 -9.21
N ASP A 225 26.56 36.25 -10.23
CA ASP A 225 25.94 36.22 -11.57
C ASP A 225 24.96 35.06 -11.78
N LEU A 226 24.51 34.40 -10.71
CA LEU A 226 23.42 33.42 -10.78
C LEU A 226 22.18 33.99 -11.49
N PRO A 227 21.50 33.24 -12.37
CA PRO A 227 20.25 33.68 -12.96
C PRO A 227 19.24 33.88 -11.82
N GLY A 228 18.33 34.83 -11.97
CA GLY A 228 17.43 35.26 -10.88
C GLY A 228 16.63 34.13 -10.21
N PHE A 229 16.45 32.97 -10.86
CA PHE A 229 15.77 31.80 -10.29
C PHE A 229 16.66 30.89 -9.44
N LEU A 230 18.00 31.03 -9.50
CA LEU A 230 18.96 30.26 -8.68
C LEU A 230 19.71 31.10 -7.66
N ARG A 231 19.64 32.44 -7.73
CA ARG A 231 20.22 33.28 -6.67
C ARG A 231 19.55 32.86 -5.36
N PRO A 232 20.31 32.38 -4.36
CA PRO A 232 19.75 32.16 -3.03
C PRO A 232 19.34 33.53 -2.51
N THR A 233 18.08 33.89 -2.71
CA THR A 233 17.57 35.11 -2.12
C THR A 233 17.57 34.89 -0.64
N THR A 234 18.30 35.75 0.07
CA THR A 234 18.17 35.88 1.52
C THR A 234 16.69 35.84 1.83
N PRO A 235 16.24 34.84 2.61
CA PRO A 235 14.81 34.70 2.89
C PRO A 235 14.34 36.05 3.42
N PRO A 236 13.25 36.61 2.87
CA PRO A 236 12.77 37.90 3.30
C PRO A 236 12.60 37.85 4.82
N VAL A 237 13.08 38.89 5.51
CA VAL A 237 12.93 38.97 6.96
C VAL A 237 11.44 39.04 7.24
N LEU A 238 10.85 37.90 7.61
CA LEU A 238 9.43 37.81 7.89
C LEU A 238 9.14 38.58 9.18
N SER A 239 8.09 39.38 9.16
CA SER A 239 7.58 39.95 10.41
C SER A 239 7.17 38.80 11.35
N PRO A 240 7.24 39.00 12.68
CA PRO A 240 6.86 37.95 13.63
C PRO A 240 5.47 37.34 13.33
N ALA A 241 4.49 38.18 12.97
CA ALA A 241 3.15 37.73 12.61
C ALA A 241 3.11 36.81 11.38
N LYS A 242 3.97 37.05 10.38
CA LYS A 242 4.08 36.18 9.19
C LYS A 242 4.74 34.85 9.54
N ALA A 243 5.79 34.88 10.35
CA ALA A 243 6.47 33.66 10.81
C ALA A 243 5.53 32.79 11.67
N ASP A 244 4.79 33.40 12.60
CA ASP A 244 3.83 32.71 13.45
C ASP A 244 2.70 32.06 12.63
N LEU A 245 2.22 32.75 11.60
CA LEU A 245 1.24 32.18 10.67
C LEU A 245 1.78 30.96 9.93
N LEU A 246 3.00 31.03 9.38
CA LEU A 246 3.60 29.89 8.67
C LEU A 246 3.82 28.70 9.59
N TYR A 247 4.25 28.96 10.82
CA TYR A 247 4.39 27.94 11.83
C TYR A 247 3.04 27.29 12.17
N LEU A 248 1.98 28.08 12.28
CA LEU A 248 0.62 27.58 12.50
C LEU A 248 0.12 26.75 11.30
N VAL A 249 0.36 27.20 10.06
CA VAL A 249 0.03 26.43 8.84
C VAL A 249 0.75 25.09 8.83
N PHE A 250 2.02 25.07 9.20
CA PHE A 250 2.80 23.84 9.32
C PHE A 250 2.24 22.90 10.40
N ILE A 251 1.91 23.41 11.59
CA ILE A 251 1.29 22.61 12.65
C ILE A 251 -0.05 22.04 12.18
N VAL A 252 -0.91 22.85 11.55
CA VAL A 252 -2.21 22.40 11.04
C VAL A 252 -2.02 21.33 9.97
N PHE A 253 -1.05 21.49 9.05
CA PHE A 253 -0.72 20.46 8.07
C PHE A 253 -0.31 19.14 8.73
N LEU A 254 0.54 19.17 9.76
CA LEU A 254 0.92 17.96 10.50
C LEU A 254 -0.26 17.31 11.22
N LEU A 255 -1.12 18.11 11.86
CA LEU A 255 -2.33 17.61 12.51
C LEU A 255 -3.30 17.00 11.49
N SER A 256 -3.48 17.63 10.34
CA SER A 256 -4.28 17.11 9.24
C SER A 256 -3.70 15.83 8.63
N LEU A 257 -2.37 15.69 8.58
CA LEU A 257 -1.70 14.45 8.17
C LEU A 257 -1.98 13.30 9.15
N VAL A 258 -1.89 13.57 10.45
CA VAL A 258 -2.20 12.58 11.50
C VAL A 258 -3.68 12.20 11.45
N ALA A 259 -4.57 13.19 11.32
CA ALA A 259 -6.01 12.97 11.20
C ALA A 259 -6.36 12.16 9.94
N ALA A 260 -5.73 12.46 8.79
CA ALA A 260 -5.91 11.71 7.56
C ALA A 260 -5.43 10.26 7.70
N ARG A 261 -4.29 10.02 8.37
CA ARG A 261 -3.82 8.66 8.67
C ARG A 261 -4.77 7.90 9.60
N PHE A 262 -5.23 8.53 10.68
CA PHE A 262 -6.20 7.91 11.57
C PHE A 262 -7.53 7.61 10.85
N ALA A 263 -8.00 8.55 10.04
CA ALA A 263 -9.18 8.35 9.20
C ALA A 263 -8.97 7.17 8.24
N GLN A 264 -7.81 7.05 7.58
CA GLN A 264 -7.52 5.94 6.67
C GLN A 264 -7.74 4.56 7.30
N ASP A 265 -7.43 4.41 8.58
CA ASP A 265 -7.55 3.12 9.27
C ASP A 265 -8.96 2.89 9.87
N VAL A 266 -9.62 3.95 10.33
CA VAL A 266 -10.87 3.84 11.11
C VAL A 266 -12.13 4.11 10.28
N LEU A 267 -12.10 5.12 9.40
CA LEU A 267 -13.28 5.53 8.64
C LEU A 267 -13.82 4.45 7.70
N PRO A 268 -13.01 3.64 6.99
CA PRO A 268 -13.54 2.66 6.05
C PRO A 268 -14.39 1.60 6.76
N ALA A 269 -13.92 1.11 7.90
CA ALA A 269 -14.65 0.16 8.72
C ALA A 269 -15.94 0.77 9.27
N ALA A 270 -15.90 2.04 9.73
CA ALA A 270 -17.07 2.72 10.28
C ALA A 270 -18.13 3.08 9.23
N LEU A 271 -17.72 3.56 8.05
CA LEU A 271 -18.63 4.05 7.01
C LEU A 271 -19.17 2.92 6.12
N PHE A 272 -18.34 1.93 5.81
CA PHE A 272 -18.70 0.88 4.86
C PHE A 272 -18.89 -0.49 5.50
N GLY A 273 -18.67 -0.62 6.82
CA GLY A 273 -18.69 -1.91 7.51
C GLY A 273 -17.65 -2.90 6.98
N ARG A 274 -16.65 -2.42 6.25
CA ARG A 274 -15.68 -3.22 5.50
C ARG A 274 -14.31 -2.58 5.58
N ASP A 275 -13.29 -3.42 5.58
CA ASP A 275 -11.89 -2.98 5.46
C ASP A 275 -11.69 -2.27 4.11
N ILE A 276 -10.89 -1.20 4.06
CA ILE A 276 -10.52 -0.47 2.84
C ILE A 276 -9.97 -1.40 1.76
N ARG A 277 -9.32 -2.49 2.16
CA ARG A 277 -8.79 -3.53 1.26
C ARG A 277 -9.87 -4.27 0.46
N GLN A 278 -11.10 -4.28 0.97
CA GLN A 278 -12.26 -4.92 0.35
C GLN A 278 -13.02 -3.97 -0.59
N LEU A 279 -12.70 -2.68 -0.60
CA LEU A 279 -13.30 -1.72 -1.51
C LEU A 279 -12.76 -1.91 -2.94
N GLY A 280 -13.64 -1.78 -3.94
CA GLY A 280 -13.24 -1.76 -5.34
C GLY A 280 -12.20 -0.67 -5.62
N THR A 281 -11.36 -0.85 -6.65
CA THR A 281 -10.24 0.06 -6.95
C THR A 281 -10.68 1.53 -7.10
N GLY A 282 -11.84 1.78 -7.72
CA GLY A 282 -12.39 3.14 -7.83
C GLY A 282 -12.72 3.79 -6.49
N HIS A 283 -13.31 3.03 -5.56
CA HIS A 283 -13.62 3.53 -4.21
C HIS A 283 -12.34 3.82 -3.41
N ARG A 284 -11.32 2.96 -3.54
CA ARG A 284 -10.01 3.20 -2.89
C ARG A 284 -9.32 4.46 -3.41
N LEU A 285 -9.39 4.72 -4.71
CA LEU A 285 -8.88 5.95 -5.30
C LEU A 285 -9.65 7.18 -4.81
N ALA A 286 -10.99 7.16 -4.90
CA ALA A 286 -11.82 8.26 -4.42
C ALA A 286 -11.58 8.57 -2.92
N TYR A 287 -11.46 7.52 -2.11
CA TYR A 287 -11.14 7.64 -0.70
C TYR A 287 -9.75 8.24 -0.46
N SER A 288 -8.74 7.81 -1.22
CA SER A 288 -7.38 8.36 -1.14
C SER A 288 -7.35 9.85 -1.52
N PHE A 289 -8.11 10.25 -2.55
CA PHE A 289 -8.28 11.66 -2.92
C PHE A 289 -9.00 12.46 -1.84
N ALA A 290 -10.03 11.90 -1.20
CA ALA A 290 -10.72 12.55 -0.08
C ALA A 290 -9.78 12.77 1.11
N MET A 291 -8.95 11.79 1.45
CA MET A 291 -7.93 11.91 2.51
C MET A 291 -6.87 12.96 2.18
N LEU A 292 -6.46 13.05 0.91
CA LEU A 292 -5.57 14.12 0.44
C LEU A 292 -6.25 15.50 0.61
N GLY A 293 -7.54 15.60 0.31
CA GLY A 293 -8.34 16.79 0.57
C GLY A 293 -8.35 17.19 2.05
N ILE A 294 -8.64 16.25 2.95
CA ILE A 294 -8.63 16.48 4.41
C ILE A 294 -7.24 16.92 4.90
N MET A 295 -6.18 16.35 4.32
CA MET A 295 -4.80 16.67 4.65
C MET A 295 -4.41 18.10 4.23
N LEU A 296 -4.82 18.53 3.03
CA LEU A 296 -4.34 19.78 2.42
C LEU A 296 -5.28 20.98 2.62
N LEU A 297 -6.60 20.77 2.65
CA LEU A 297 -7.60 21.85 2.71
C LEU A 297 -7.43 22.75 3.95
N PRO A 298 -7.27 22.24 5.17
CA PRO A 298 -7.17 23.08 6.37
C PRO A 298 -5.93 23.98 6.35
N ALA A 299 -4.78 23.41 5.99
CA ALA A 299 -3.52 24.15 5.89
C ALA A 299 -3.58 25.20 4.77
N THR A 300 -4.16 24.86 3.62
CA THR A 300 -4.32 25.78 2.49
C THR A 300 -5.30 26.91 2.83
N ALA A 301 -6.44 26.59 3.44
CA ALA A 301 -7.43 27.57 3.86
C ALA A 301 -6.85 28.55 4.90
N LEU A 302 -6.10 28.03 5.88
CA LEU A 302 -5.41 28.85 6.88
C LEU A 302 -4.34 29.74 6.23
N LEU A 303 -3.55 29.21 5.30
CA LEU A 303 -2.55 29.98 4.56
C LEU A 303 -3.19 31.11 3.76
N VAL A 304 -4.30 30.85 3.06
CA VAL A 304 -5.00 31.87 2.25
C VAL A 304 -5.67 32.92 3.13
N ALA A 305 -6.46 32.49 4.13
CA ALA A 305 -7.22 33.40 4.98
C ALA A 305 -6.32 34.21 5.93
N GLY A 306 -5.39 33.53 6.61
CA GLY A 306 -4.41 34.17 7.48
C GLY A 306 -3.41 35.00 6.70
N GLY A 307 -2.98 34.51 5.52
CA GLY A 307 -2.02 35.22 4.66
C GLY A 307 -2.55 36.57 4.19
N ARG A 308 -3.83 36.63 3.79
CA ARG A 308 -4.49 37.90 3.46
C ARG A 308 -4.51 38.89 4.62
N ARG A 309 -4.71 38.41 5.86
CA ARG A 309 -4.76 39.29 7.06
C ARG A 309 -3.41 39.86 7.45
N VAL A 310 -2.34 39.06 7.37
CA VAL A 310 -0.98 39.50 7.74
C VAL A 310 -0.19 40.10 6.57
N GLY A 311 -0.81 40.22 5.40
CA GLY A 311 -0.18 40.70 4.17
C GLY A 311 0.95 39.78 3.68
N LEU A 312 0.82 38.47 3.89
CA LEU A 312 1.76 37.46 3.38
C LEU A 312 1.59 37.31 1.87
N ARG A 313 2.66 37.57 1.12
CA ARG A 313 2.67 37.46 -0.34
C ARG A 313 3.28 36.11 -0.75
N ALA A 314 2.86 35.57 -1.89
CA ALA A 314 3.34 34.27 -2.38
C ALA A 314 4.88 34.19 -2.50
N TRP A 315 5.53 35.26 -2.96
CA TRP A 315 6.99 35.29 -3.07
C TRP A 315 7.71 35.25 -1.70
N GLU A 316 7.03 35.60 -0.60
CA GLU A 316 7.59 35.54 0.75
C GLU A 316 7.65 34.11 1.31
N ILE A 317 6.91 33.18 0.71
CA ILE A 317 6.94 31.74 1.02
C ILE A 317 7.73 30.94 -0.02
N GLY A 318 8.57 31.62 -0.80
CA GLY A 318 9.38 30.98 -1.84
C GLY A 318 8.59 30.58 -3.09
N LEU A 319 7.34 31.03 -3.23
CA LEU A 319 6.61 30.91 -4.50
C LEU A 319 6.98 32.10 -5.41
N TYR A 320 8.10 31.97 -6.12
CA TYR A 320 8.71 32.96 -6.99
C TYR A 320 7.94 33.23 -8.28
N ARG A 321 8.29 34.38 -8.88
CA ARG A 321 7.86 35.01 -10.15
C ARG A 321 7.79 34.12 -11.40
N ALA A 322 8.14 32.84 -11.33
CA ALA A 322 8.16 31.90 -12.46
C ALA A 322 6.74 31.51 -12.95
N GLY A 323 5.70 32.02 -12.27
CA GLY A 323 4.30 31.72 -12.50
C GLY A 323 3.89 30.56 -11.62
N PHE A 324 2.79 30.73 -10.88
CA PHE A 324 2.16 29.75 -9.98
C PHE A 324 2.18 28.33 -10.56
N TRP A 325 1.97 28.20 -11.88
CA TRP A 325 1.99 26.94 -12.61
C TRP A 325 3.33 26.20 -12.62
N LYS A 326 4.48 26.89 -12.65
CA LYS A 326 5.80 26.21 -12.64
C LYS A 326 6.13 25.63 -11.27
N GLU A 327 5.70 26.28 -10.21
CA GLU A 327 5.95 25.82 -8.84
C GLU A 327 4.89 24.84 -8.36
N ALA A 328 3.64 25.01 -8.79
CA ALA A 328 2.63 23.98 -8.67
C ALA A 328 3.05 22.73 -9.47
N ALA A 329 3.63 22.89 -10.67
CA ALA A 329 4.18 21.78 -11.44
C ALA A 329 5.39 21.14 -10.75
N PHE A 330 6.30 21.93 -10.16
CA PHE A 330 7.45 21.41 -9.41
C PHE A 330 7.02 20.71 -8.11
N GLY A 331 6.09 21.31 -7.36
CA GLY A 331 5.48 20.70 -6.17
C GLY A 331 4.72 19.43 -6.51
N ALA A 332 3.96 19.43 -7.61
CA ALA A 332 3.30 18.25 -8.14
C ALA A 332 4.32 17.20 -8.63
N LEU A 333 5.44 17.59 -9.24
CA LEU A 333 6.54 16.70 -9.66
C LEU A 333 7.24 16.07 -8.45
N CYS A 334 7.54 16.85 -7.41
CA CYS A 334 8.08 16.36 -6.15
C CYS A 334 7.08 15.41 -5.46
N TRP A 335 5.78 15.70 -5.55
CA TRP A 335 4.72 14.81 -5.07
C TRP A 335 4.58 13.54 -5.90
N VAL A 336 4.67 13.62 -7.23
CA VAL A 336 4.69 12.47 -8.14
C VAL A 336 5.95 11.63 -7.92
N ALA A 337 7.07 12.25 -7.56
CA ALA A 337 8.30 11.55 -7.16
C ALA A 337 8.20 10.93 -5.76
N ALA A 338 7.40 11.51 -4.85
CA ALA A 338 7.12 10.94 -3.52
C ALA A 338 6.02 9.87 -3.55
N LEU A 339 5.17 9.86 -4.58
CA LEU A 339 4.06 8.93 -4.77
C LEU A 339 4.51 7.46 -4.82
N PRO A 340 5.62 7.08 -5.46
CA PRO A 340 6.19 5.72 -5.37
C PRO A 340 6.55 5.32 -3.94
N VAL A 341 7.10 6.24 -3.14
CA VAL A 341 7.47 6.01 -1.74
C VAL A 341 6.23 5.85 -0.86
N LEU A 342 5.21 6.69 -1.09
CA LEU A 342 3.92 6.61 -0.41
C LEU A 342 3.11 5.38 -0.85
N ALA A 343 3.12 5.04 -2.14
CA ALA A 343 2.48 3.84 -2.67
C ALA A 343 3.16 2.58 -2.13
N ALA A 344 4.49 2.52 -2.08
CA ALA A 344 5.22 1.43 -1.44
C ALA A 344 4.80 1.27 0.04
N SER A 345 4.53 2.36 0.76
CA SER A 345 4.03 2.32 2.14
C SER A 345 2.55 1.90 2.28
N LEU A 346 1.77 1.95 1.19
CA LEU A 346 0.36 1.50 1.16
C LEU A 346 0.24 0.03 0.71
N TYR A 347 1.30 -0.54 0.15
CA TYR A 347 1.40 -1.95 -0.22
C TYR A 347 2.14 -2.81 0.83
N ILE A 348 2.59 -2.20 1.95
CA ILE A 348 3.08 -2.87 3.17
C ILE A 348 1.97 -2.84 4.22
#